data_AF-A0A7C3QNF4-F1
#
_entry.id   AF-A0A7C3QNF4-F1
#
_cell.length_a   1.000
_cell.length_b   1.000
_cell.length_c   1.000
_cell.angle_alpha   90.00
_cell.angle_beta   90.00
_cell.angle_gamma   90.00
#
_symmetry.space_group_name_H-M   'P 1'
#
loop_
_entity.id
_entity.type
_entity.pdbx_description
1 polymer ?
#
loop_
_entity_poly.entity_id
_entity_poly.type
_entity_poly.pdbx_seq_one_letter_code
_entity_poly.pdbx_strand_id
1 'polypeptide(L)'
;LGADLLTWWPVGSHLNVMLGPRYAVIGSAVGVSDANGIGQPDAGTLEARLTAVPGPARFIPTHKGQGPPTSEIAALPTRSGSTKNSTYFALTPQSFADFDWLAVLDSTAYSRGGPPLQ
;
A
#
# COMPACT_ATOMS: atom_id res chain seq x y z
N LEU A 1 6.92 22.19 -21.43
CA LEU A 1 5.72 21.93 -20.59
C LEU A 1 5.74 23.01 -19.52
N GLY A 2 4.96 24.08 -19.72
CA GLY A 2 5.07 25.33 -18.97
C GLY A 2 4.35 25.28 -17.62
N ALA A 3 3.35 26.14 -17.44
CA ALA A 3 2.53 26.26 -16.23
C ALA A 3 1.42 25.20 -16.11
N ASP A 4 1.46 24.14 -16.91
CA ASP A 4 0.40 23.13 -16.94
C ASP A 4 0.56 22.14 -15.79
N LEU A 5 -0.48 22.01 -14.95
CA LEU A 5 -0.55 20.98 -13.92
C LEU A 5 -0.89 19.64 -14.58
N LEU A 6 0.14 18.84 -14.86
CA LEU A 6 -0.04 17.50 -15.41
C LEU A 6 -0.40 16.51 -14.30
N THR A 7 -1.56 15.87 -14.41
CA THR A 7 -1.93 14.74 -13.55
C THR A 7 -1.58 13.44 -14.27
N TRP A 8 -0.70 12.63 -13.68
CA TRP A 8 -0.34 11.32 -14.22
C TRP A 8 -1.41 10.28 -13.87
N TRP A 9 -1.85 9.52 -14.88
CA TRP A 9 -2.82 8.44 -14.71
C TRP A 9 -2.11 7.09 -14.91
N PRO A 10 -2.07 6.21 -13.89
CA PRO A 10 -1.53 4.88 -14.06
C PRO A 10 -2.43 4.05 -15.00
N VAL A 11 -1.87 2.99 -15.59
CA VAL A 11 -2.62 2.04 -16.44
C VAL A 11 -3.90 1.55 -15.76
N GLY A 12 -3.86 1.31 -14.44
CA GLY A 12 -5.03 0.91 -13.65
C GLY A 12 -6.20 1.91 -13.70
N SER A 13 -5.93 3.22 -13.81
CA SER A 13 -6.98 4.23 -13.96
C SER A 13 -7.69 4.13 -15.31
N HIS A 14 -6.94 3.88 -16.38
CA HIS A 14 -7.52 3.64 -17.71
C HIS A 14 -8.34 2.34 -17.74
N LEU A 15 -7.83 1.26 -17.13
CA LEU A 15 -8.55 -0.01 -17.02
C LEU A 15 -9.85 0.14 -16.23
N ASN A 16 -9.85 0.92 -15.13
CA ASN A 16 -11.06 1.20 -14.37
C ASN A 16 -12.12 1.94 -15.20
N VAL A 17 -11.72 2.89 -16.06
CA VAL A 17 -12.66 3.56 -16.99
C VAL A 17 -13.22 2.59 -18.04
N MET A 18 -12.37 1.74 -18.62
CA MET A 18 -12.77 0.83 -19.71
C MET A 18 -13.63 -0.34 -19.23
N LEU A 19 -13.32 -0.89 -18.06
CA LEU A 19 -13.90 -2.14 -17.57
C LEU A 19 -14.92 -1.93 -16.45
N GLY A 20 -14.86 -0.79 -15.76
CA GLY A 20 -15.78 -0.43 -14.67
C GLY A 20 -15.82 -1.52 -13.59
N PRO A 21 -17.03 -1.97 -13.17
CA PRO A 21 -17.19 -3.01 -12.14
C PRO A 21 -16.55 -4.37 -12.47
N ARG A 22 -16.10 -4.60 -13.71
CA ARG A 22 -15.41 -5.84 -14.13
C ARG A 22 -13.91 -5.81 -13.85
N TYR A 23 -13.40 -4.71 -13.30
CA TYR A 23 -12.00 -4.55 -12.94
C TYR A 23 -11.86 -4.26 -11.45
N ALA A 24 -10.98 -5.01 -10.80
CA ALA A 24 -10.66 -4.89 -9.39
C ALA A 24 -9.17 -4.60 -9.23
N VAL A 25 -8.84 -3.68 -8.33
CA VAL A 25 -7.46 -3.33 -8.00
C VAL A 25 -7.12 -3.85 -6.61
N ILE A 26 -6.14 -4.73 -6.53
CA ILE A 26 -5.61 -5.26 -5.28
C ILE A 26 -4.27 -4.59 -5.02
N GLY A 27 -4.22 -3.74 -3.99
CA GLY A 27 -2.97 -3.17 -3.49
C GLY A 27 -2.24 -4.18 -2.61
N SER A 28 -0.91 -4.07 -2.53
CA SER A 28 -0.11 -4.86 -1.61
C SER A 28 0.56 -3.95 -0.58
N ALA A 29 0.71 -4.46 0.63
CA ALA A 29 1.44 -3.80 1.70
C ALA A 29 2.32 -4.80 2.44
N VAL A 30 3.37 -4.30 3.09
CA VAL A 30 4.31 -5.11 3.86
C VAL A 30 4.57 -4.45 5.21
N GLY A 31 4.55 -5.25 6.27
CA GLY A 31 5.01 -4.86 7.60
C GLY A 31 6.52 -4.67 7.60
N VAL A 32 7.28 -5.75 7.44
CA VAL A 32 8.75 -5.74 7.51
C VAL A 32 9.40 -6.35 6.27
N SER A 33 10.48 -5.72 5.82
CA SER A 33 11.43 -6.32 4.90
C SER A 33 12.82 -5.72 5.13
N ASP A 34 13.56 -6.27 6.10
CA ASP A 34 14.90 -5.78 6.47
C ASP A 34 15.85 -5.79 5.25
N ALA A 35 15.73 -6.83 4.42
CA ALA A 35 16.51 -6.99 3.20
C ALA A 35 16.29 -5.85 2.19
N ASN A 36 15.13 -5.20 2.24
CA ASN A 36 14.77 -4.02 1.45
C ASN A 36 14.80 -2.72 2.26
N GLY A 37 15.37 -2.71 3.47
CA GLY A 37 15.44 -1.51 4.32
C GLY A 37 14.08 -1.04 4.86
N ILE A 38 13.06 -1.90 4.87
CA ILE A 38 11.74 -1.59 5.42
C ILE A 38 11.68 -2.18 6.83
N GLY A 39 11.83 -1.34 7.85
CA GLY A 39 11.81 -1.77 9.25
C GLY A 39 10.41 -2.11 9.77
N GLN A 40 10.28 -2.21 11.09
CA GLN A 40 8.96 -2.30 11.74
C GLN A 40 8.11 -1.06 11.40
N PRO A 41 6.79 -1.21 11.21
CA PRO A 41 5.90 -0.07 11.10
C PRO A 41 5.93 0.79 12.36
N ASP A 42 5.96 2.12 12.21
CA ASP A 42 5.92 3.02 13.36
C ASP A 42 4.57 2.89 14.09
N ALA A 43 4.58 3.02 15.41
CA ALA A 43 3.38 2.89 16.23
C ALA A 43 2.29 3.87 15.78
N GLY A 44 1.05 3.38 15.68
CA GLY A 44 -0.10 4.19 15.31
C GLY A 44 -0.29 4.40 13.80
N THR A 45 0.60 3.90 12.95
CA THR A 45 0.47 3.93 11.48
C THR A 45 -0.53 2.89 10.97
N LEU A 46 -0.92 3.02 9.70
CA LEU A 46 -1.81 2.05 9.03
C LEU A 46 -1.21 0.65 9.05
N GLU A 47 0.02 0.48 8.58
CA GLU A 47 0.70 -0.81 8.54
C GLU A 47 0.84 -1.42 9.93
N ALA A 48 1.14 -0.62 10.96
CA ALA A 48 1.18 -1.11 12.34
C ALA A 48 -0.16 -1.71 12.78
N ARG A 49 -1.28 -1.08 12.42
CA ARG A 49 -2.62 -1.63 12.73
C ARG A 49 -2.92 -2.89 11.92
N LEU A 50 -2.57 -2.89 10.64
CA LEU A 50 -2.90 -4.00 9.73
C LEU A 50 -2.06 -5.26 10.02
N THR A 51 -0.85 -5.11 10.56
CA THR A 51 0.02 -6.23 10.95
C THR A 51 -0.01 -6.53 12.44
N ALA A 52 -0.87 -5.87 13.22
CA ALA A 52 -1.03 -6.18 14.65
C ALA A 52 -1.74 -7.51 14.89
N VAL A 53 -2.52 -7.99 13.91
CA VAL A 53 -3.24 -9.27 14.00
C VAL A 53 -2.28 -10.42 13.68
N PRO A 54 -2.15 -11.46 14.53
CA PRO A 54 -1.23 -12.58 14.29
C PRO A 54 -1.46 -13.33 12.97
N GLY A 55 -0.38 -13.75 12.32
CA GLY A 55 -0.36 -14.65 11.16
C GLY A 55 0.67 -14.23 10.10
N PRO A 56 0.62 -14.77 8.88
CA PRO A 56 1.60 -14.40 7.84
C PRO A 56 1.12 -13.32 6.87
N ALA A 57 -0.19 -13.27 6.59
CA ALA A 57 -0.78 -12.38 5.60
C ALA A 57 -2.29 -12.16 5.79
N ARG A 58 -2.78 -10.98 5.45
CA ARG A 58 -4.19 -10.58 5.57
C ARG A 58 -4.69 -10.07 4.23
N PHE A 59 -5.94 -10.37 3.92
CA PHE A 59 -6.63 -9.86 2.74
C PHE A 59 -7.82 -9.03 3.20
N ILE A 60 -7.73 -7.72 3.02
CA ILE A 60 -8.61 -6.75 3.68
C ILE A 60 -9.42 -6.04 2.61
N PRO A 61 -10.76 -6.10 2.64
CA PRO A 61 -11.58 -5.30 1.76
C PRO A 61 -11.54 -3.84 2.20
N THR A 62 -11.26 -2.93 1.27
CA THR A 62 -11.30 -1.48 1.50
C THR A 62 -12.64 -0.89 1.07
N HIS A 63 -13.39 -1.63 0.22
CA HIS A 63 -14.65 -1.23 -0.38
C HIS A 63 -14.60 0.15 -1.07
N LYS A 64 -13.46 0.52 -1.69
CA LYS A 64 -13.22 1.86 -2.26
C LYS A 64 -13.56 3.01 -1.30
N GLY A 65 -13.25 2.84 -0.02
CA GLY A 65 -13.53 3.82 1.03
C GLY A 65 -14.91 3.70 1.69
N GLN A 66 -15.75 2.72 1.32
CA GLN A 66 -17.02 2.43 2.01
C GLN A 66 -16.85 1.52 3.24
N GLY A 67 -15.62 1.08 3.53
CA GLY A 67 -15.29 0.24 4.67
C GLY A 67 -15.08 1.06 5.97
N PRO A 68 -13.95 0.91 6.67
CA PRO A 68 -13.70 1.53 7.99
C PRO A 68 -13.88 3.06 8.00
N PRO A 69 -14.22 3.66 9.16
CA PRO A 69 -14.49 5.10 9.27
C PRO A 69 -13.31 5.91 8.75
N THR A 70 -13.53 6.57 7.61
CA THR A 70 -12.49 7.27 6.84
C THR A 70 -11.79 8.33 7.68
N SER A 71 -12.46 8.92 8.67
CA SER A 71 -11.88 9.92 9.59
C SER A 71 -10.83 9.35 10.53
N GLU A 72 -11.03 8.15 11.08
CA GLU A 72 -10.05 7.51 11.97
C GLU A 72 -8.80 7.09 11.19
N ILE A 73 -8.99 6.62 9.95
CA ILE A 73 -7.88 6.28 9.05
C ILE A 73 -7.17 7.54 8.55
N ALA A 74 -7.92 8.60 8.20
CA ALA A 74 -7.37 9.86 7.72
C ALA A 74 -6.47 10.56 8.75
N ALA A 75 -6.74 10.35 10.05
CA ALA A 75 -5.93 10.90 11.13
C ALA A 75 -4.63 10.11 11.39
N LEU A 76 -4.43 8.96 10.75
CA LEU A 76 -3.24 8.13 11.01
C LEU A 76 -2.02 8.71 10.32
N PRO A 77 -0.86 8.74 11.01
CA PRO A 77 0.39 9.07 10.37
C PRO A 77 0.76 8.00 9.33
N THR A 78 1.40 8.44 8.26
CA THR A 78 2.11 7.57 7.32
C THR A 78 3.38 7.05 8.00
N ARG A 79 3.68 5.75 7.84
CA ARG A 79 4.93 5.18 8.36
C ARG A 79 6.16 5.73 7.64
N SER A 80 7.30 5.55 8.29
CA SER A 80 8.62 5.70 7.71
C SER A 80 8.79 4.83 6.45
N GLY A 81 9.39 5.43 5.43
CA GLY A 81 9.72 4.77 4.18
C GLY A 81 10.87 3.77 4.30
N SER A 82 11.34 3.28 3.16
CA SER A 82 12.48 2.37 3.11
C SER A 82 13.80 3.14 3.12
N THR A 83 14.81 2.61 3.82
CA THR A 83 16.18 3.12 3.78
C THR A 83 16.99 2.67 2.56
N LYS A 84 16.50 1.69 1.79
CA LYS A 84 17.20 1.11 0.62
C LYS A 84 16.40 1.15 -0.68
N ASN A 85 15.08 1.05 -0.60
CA ASN A 85 14.18 0.99 -1.73
C ASN A 85 13.48 2.34 -1.95
N SER A 86 14.00 3.14 -2.86
CA SER A 86 13.40 4.45 -3.23
C SER A 86 12.03 4.33 -3.91
N THR A 87 11.64 3.13 -4.36
CA THR A 87 10.33 2.86 -4.97
C THR A 87 9.31 2.33 -3.98
N TYR A 88 9.67 2.21 -2.69
CA TYR A 88 8.72 1.86 -1.65
C TYR A 88 7.89 3.07 -1.25
N PHE A 89 6.56 2.93 -1.34
CA PHE A 89 5.60 3.92 -0.87
C PHE A 89 4.76 3.29 0.24
N ALA A 90 4.74 3.95 1.39
CA ALA A 90 3.90 3.58 2.52
C ALA A 90 2.41 3.77 2.17
N LEU A 91 1.55 2.99 2.81
CA LEU A 91 0.11 3.19 2.73
C LEU A 91 -0.27 4.55 3.30
N THR A 92 -1.21 5.19 2.62
CA THR A 92 -1.84 6.42 3.09
C THR A 92 -3.35 6.19 3.20
N PRO A 93 -4.09 7.10 3.83
CA PRO A 93 -5.55 7.04 3.83
C PRO A 93 -6.15 6.91 2.42
N GLN A 94 -5.53 7.55 1.43
CA GLN A 94 -5.94 7.50 0.03
C GLN A 94 -5.88 6.07 -0.55
N SER A 95 -4.98 5.22 -0.06
CA SER A 95 -4.88 3.82 -0.50
C SER A 95 -6.17 3.02 -0.27
N PHE A 96 -7.00 3.39 0.72
CA PHE A 96 -8.31 2.76 0.94
C PHE A 96 -9.37 3.20 -0.07
N ALA A 97 -9.19 4.35 -0.72
CA ALA A 97 -10.03 4.81 -1.82
C ALA A 97 -9.55 4.28 -3.18
N ASP A 98 -8.23 4.12 -3.35
CA ASP A 98 -7.61 3.73 -4.62
C ASP A 98 -7.68 2.22 -4.91
N PHE A 99 -7.68 1.39 -3.87
CA PHE A 99 -7.74 -0.06 -3.99
C PHE A 99 -9.11 -0.60 -3.58
N ASP A 100 -9.50 -1.75 -4.13
CA ASP A 100 -10.70 -2.51 -3.74
C ASP A 100 -10.40 -3.48 -2.57
N TRP A 101 -9.17 -4.00 -2.55
CA TRP A 101 -8.62 -4.84 -1.49
C TRP A 101 -7.15 -4.55 -1.24
N LEU A 102 -6.69 -4.86 -0.04
CA LEU A 102 -5.29 -4.84 0.36
C LEU A 102 -4.84 -6.25 0.74
N ALA A 103 -3.78 -6.74 0.09
CA ALA A 103 -3.01 -7.90 0.52
C ALA A 103 -1.83 -7.43 1.38
N VAL A 104 -1.93 -7.63 2.70
CA VAL A 104 -0.93 -7.19 3.67
C VAL A 104 -0.11 -8.39 4.11
N LEU A 105 1.20 -8.34 3.88
CA LEU A 105 2.15 -9.34 4.36
C LEU A 105 2.82 -8.84 5.64
N ASP A 106 2.93 -9.68 6.66
CA ASP A 106 3.58 -9.28 7.91
C ASP A 106 5.08 -9.06 7.69
N SER A 107 5.69 -9.92 6.88
CA SER A 107 7.05 -9.71 6.40
C SER A 107 7.28 -10.33 5.02
N THR A 108 8.31 -9.84 4.31
CA THR A 108 8.82 -10.50 3.09
C THR A 108 10.33 -10.35 2.95
N ALA A 109 10.93 -11.28 2.22
CA ALA A 109 12.32 -11.24 1.77
C ALA A 109 12.36 -11.19 0.22
N TYR A 110 13.56 -11.25 -0.35
CA TYR A 110 13.70 -11.42 -1.80
C TYR A 110 13.06 -12.73 -2.26
N SER A 111 12.42 -12.69 -3.42
CA SER A 111 12.04 -13.88 -4.14
C SER A 111 13.28 -14.72 -4.45
N ARG A 112 13.10 -16.05 -4.54
CA ARG A 112 14.20 -16.96 -4.89
C ARG A 112 14.82 -16.53 -6.22
N GLY A 113 16.13 -16.25 -6.21
CA GLY A 113 16.88 -15.79 -7.38
C GLY A 113 16.78 -14.29 -7.66
N GLY A 114 16.04 -13.52 -6.86
CA GLY A 114 16.00 -12.07 -6.95
C GLY A 114 17.30 -11.43 -6.42
N PRO A 115 17.86 -10.44 -7.12
CA PRO A 115 19.06 -9.75 -6.65
C PRO A 115 18.75 -8.87 -5.45
N PRO A 116 19.61 -8.83 -4.42
CA PRO A 116 19.44 -7.91 -3.31
C PRO A 116 19.69 -6.45 -3.76
N LEU A 117 18.97 -5.51 -3.16
CA LEU A 117 19.28 -4.08 -3.21
C LEU A 117 20.63 -3.85 -2.52
N GLN A 118 21.46 -3.02 -3.15
CA GLN A 118 22.78 -2.62 -2.65
C GLN A 118 22.64 -1.65 -1.47
#